data_AF-A0A949E3X0-F1
#
_entry.id   AF-A0A949E3X0-F1
#
_cell.length_a   1.000
_cell.length_b   1.000
_cell.length_c   1.000
_cell.angle_alpha   90.00
_cell.angle_beta   90.00
_cell.angle_gamma   90.00
#
_symmetry.space_group_name_H-M   'P 1'
#
loop_
_entity.id
_entity.type
_entity.pdbx_description
1 polymer ?
#
loop_
_entity_poly.entity_id
_entity_poly.type
_entity_poly.pdbx_seq_one_letter_code
_entity_poly.pdbx_strand_id
1 'polypeptide(L)'
;MKIFTKFILPIIAFLSGILFFLIYNDILVIKFISFNKNNFVGNFFDHSTVKKNVTFYYWKDEKFNTEKRDLIWLSDKAETLKHFVNDWLKILLEENIIKKRVILNSIALSKEKDIAYLSFDQSFLEQSWSIYAKWNCIESLLKSIKDADFKINEIVFLVNNNAMYDEHLDFSQSWGILGFYQ
;
A
#
# COMPACT_ATOMS: atom_id res chain seq x y z
N MET A 1 -23.42 57.75 -24.94
CA MET A 1 -22.53 56.65 -24.54
C MET A 1 -22.09 56.69 -23.06
N LYS A 2 -22.89 57.23 -22.11
CA LYS A 2 -22.53 57.33 -20.66
C LYS A 2 -23.41 56.48 -19.72
N ILE A 3 -24.40 55.76 -20.27
CA ILE A 3 -25.36 54.96 -19.49
C ILE A 3 -24.81 53.55 -19.25
N PHE A 4 -24.08 52.99 -20.22
CA PHE A 4 -23.52 51.63 -20.13
C PHE A 4 -22.51 51.46 -18.97
N THR A 5 -21.76 52.50 -18.60
CA THR A 5 -20.78 52.42 -17.50
C THR A 5 -21.42 52.31 -16.12
N LYS A 6 -22.67 52.76 -15.93
CA LYS A 6 -23.36 52.69 -14.63
C LYS A 6 -23.81 51.29 -14.26
N PHE A 7 -23.99 50.39 -15.23
CA PHE A 7 -24.46 49.02 -15.00
C PHE A 7 -23.33 47.99 -14.93
N ILE A 8 -22.11 48.34 -15.34
CA ILE A 8 -20.97 47.41 -15.31
C ILE A 8 -20.57 47.05 -13.87
N LEU A 9 -20.53 48.05 -12.99
CA LEU A 9 -20.09 47.88 -11.61
C LEU A 9 -20.98 46.92 -10.78
N PRO A 10 -22.33 47.02 -10.83
CA PRO A 10 -23.19 46.05 -10.13
C PRO A 10 -23.12 44.65 -10.74
N ILE A 11 -22.94 44.51 -12.05
CA ILE A 11 -22.81 43.20 -12.71
C ILE A 11 -21.54 42.48 -12.24
N ILE A 12 -20.41 43.20 -12.15
CA ILE A 12 -19.15 42.62 -11.65
C ILE A 12 -19.27 42.22 -10.18
N ALA A 13 -19.90 43.06 -9.35
CA ALA A 13 -20.13 42.74 -7.95
C ALA A 13 -21.02 41.50 -7.78
N PHE A 14 -22.06 41.37 -8.59
CA PHE A 14 -22.96 40.23 -8.58
C PHE A 14 -22.27 38.93 -9.02
N LEU A 15 -21.48 38.98 -10.11
CA LEU A 15 -20.70 37.83 -10.58
C LEU A 15 -19.65 37.38 -9.56
N SER A 16 -18.97 38.34 -8.90
CA SER A 16 -18.02 38.05 -7.82
C SER A 16 -18.70 37.35 -6.63
N GLY A 17 -19.89 37.81 -6.23
CA GLY A 17 -20.66 37.20 -5.16
C GLY A 17 -21.09 35.76 -5.46
N ILE A 18 -21.55 35.49 -6.69
CA ILE A 18 -21.89 34.13 -7.13
C ILE A 18 -20.65 33.23 -7.09
N LEU A 19 -19.50 33.71 -7.57
CA LEU A 19 -18.26 32.94 -7.56
C LEU A 19 -17.85 32.58 -6.12
N PHE A 20 -17.92 33.53 -5.20
CA PHE A 20 -17.60 33.31 -3.79
C PHE A 20 -18.57 32.31 -3.14
N PHE A 21 -19.86 32.41 -3.41
CA PHE A 21 -20.88 31.49 -2.92
C PHE A 21 -20.64 30.05 -3.42
N LEU A 22 -20.24 29.88 -4.67
CA LEU A 22 -19.96 28.56 -5.25
C LEU A 22 -18.70 27.91 -4.68
N ILE A 23 -17.69 28.71 -4.31
CA ILE A 23 -16.48 28.24 -3.61
C ILE A 23 -16.82 27.83 -2.17
N TYR A 24 -17.57 28.67 -1.44
CA TYR A 24 -17.90 28.41 -0.03
C TYR A 24 -18.70 27.13 0.20
N ASN A 25 -19.56 26.76 -0.76
CA ASN A 25 -20.39 25.55 -0.67
C ASN A 25 -19.72 24.30 -1.28
N ASP A 26 -18.42 24.34 -1.59
CA ASP A 26 -17.66 23.23 -2.21
C ASP A 26 -18.26 22.70 -3.53
N ILE A 27 -19.13 23.48 -4.19
CA ILE A 27 -19.75 23.12 -5.48
C ILE A 27 -18.73 23.26 -6.62
N LEU A 28 -17.74 24.15 -6.45
CA LEU A 28 -16.77 24.50 -7.47
C LEU A 28 -15.35 24.14 -7.01
N VAL A 29 -14.86 22.98 -7.46
CA VAL A 29 -13.46 22.56 -7.25
C VAL A 29 -12.57 23.28 -8.28
N ILE A 30 -12.00 24.41 -7.90
CA ILE A 30 -10.99 25.11 -8.73
C ILE A 30 -9.69 24.31 -8.66
N LYS A 31 -9.50 23.42 -9.62
CA LYS A 31 -8.22 22.74 -9.84
C LYS A 31 -7.26 23.75 -10.44
N PHE A 32 -6.51 24.47 -9.59
CA PHE A 32 -5.40 25.30 -10.05
C PHE A 32 -4.41 24.38 -10.77
N ILE A 33 -4.42 24.41 -12.11
CA ILE A 33 -3.33 23.89 -12.92
C ILE A 33 -2.15 24.81 -12.60
N SER A 34 -1.36 24.38 -11.63
CA SER A 34 -0.10 25.02 -11.28
C SER A 34 0.80 24.95 -12.51
N PHE A 35 0.88 26.08 -13.23
CA PHE A 35 1.97 26.33 -14.17
C PHE A 35 3.26 26.47 -13.36
N ASN A 36 3.82 25.35 -12.94
CA ASN A 36 5.11 25.33 -12.26
C ASN A 36 6.21 25.42 -13.32
N LYS A 37 6.42 26.62 -13.84
CA LYS A 37 7.63 27.01 -14.54
C LYS A 37 8.50 27.72 -13.52
N ASN A 38 9.38 26.97 -12.86
CA ASN A 38 10.65 27.49 -12.33
C ASN A 38 11.63 26.33 -12.10
N ASN A 39 12.62 26.30 -12.99
CA ASN A 39 13.91 25.66 -12.80
C ASN A 39 14.61 26.25 -11.57
N PHE A 40 14.37 25.70 -10.39
CA PHE A 40 15.27 25.82 -9.24
C PHE A 40 14.76 24.91 -8.11
N VAL A 41 15.32 23.71 -7.97
CA VAL A 41 15.70 23.08 -6.68
C VAL A 41 16.53 21.83 -7.03
N GLY A 42 17.83 21.92 -6.75
CA GLY A 42 18.67 20.88 -6.15
C GLY A 42 18.68 19.46 -6.74
N ASN A 43 19.90 18.98 -7.01
CA ASN A 43 20.25 17.56 -7.01
C ASN A 43 19.95 16.91 -5.64
N PHE A 44 18.69 16.68 -5.31
CA PHE A 44 18.28 15.93 -4.13
C PHE A 44 17.46 14.73 -4.59
N PHE A 45 18.14 13.59 -4.57
CA PHE A 45 17.64 12.23 -4.81
C PHE A 45 17.35 11.86 -6.26
N ASP A 46 18.42 11.44 -6.92
CA ASP A 46 18.38 10.43 -7.97
C ASP A 46 17.91 9.09 -7.36
N HIS A 47 16.64 9.02 -6.96
CA HIS A 47 16.00 7.78 -6.58
C HIS A 47 15.64 7.06 -7.87
N SER A 48 16.58 6.25 -8.36
CA SER A 48 16.39 5.37 -9.50
C SER A 48 15.23 4.41 -9.23
N THR A 49 14.02 4.77 -9.67
CA THR A 49 12.87 3.87 -9.64
C THR A 49 13.04 2.86 -10.76
N VAL A 50 13.19 1.58 -10.42
CA VAL A 50 13.35 0.50 -11.40
C VAL A 50 12.08 -0.33 -11.44
N LYS A 51 11.54 -0.59 -12.63
CA LYS A 51 10.43 -1.52 -12.77
C LYS A 51 10.97 -2.95 -12.74
N LYS A 52 10.55 -3.77 -11.77
CA LYS A 52 10.96 -5.17 -11.62
C LYS A 52 9.74 -6.07 -11.75
N ASN A 53 9.86 -7.14 -12.53
CA ASN A 53 8.84 -8.18 -12.57
C ASN A 53 9.04 -9.12 -11.38
N VAL A 54 8.01 -9.29 -10.56
CA VAL A 54 8.05 -10.12 -9.36
C VAL A 54 7.00 -11.21 -9.38
N THR A 55 7.33 -12.36 -8.79
CA THR A 55 6.41 -13.47 -8.61
C THR A 55 5.73 -13.38 -7.25
N PHE A 56 4.41 -13.41 -7.25
CA PHE A 56 3.58 -13.57 -6.07
C PHE A 56 3.07 -15.01 -6.01
N TYR A 57 3.18 -15.63 -4.85
CA TYR A 57 2.64 -16.95 -4.55
C TYR A 57 1.36 -16.80 -3.73
N TYR A 58 0.40 -17.67 -4.00
CA TYR A 58 -0.82 -17.80 -3.18
C TYR A 58 -1.27 -19.27 -3.13
N TRP A 59 -1.86 -19.68 -2.01
CA TRP A 59 -2.38 -21.03 -1.83
C TRP A 59 -3.87 -21.08 -2.10
N LYS A 60 -4.30 -21.89 -3.08
CA LYS A 60 -5.70 -22.06 -3.47
C LYS A 60 -5.90 -23.42 -4.10
N ASP A 61 -7.03 -24.07 -3.80
CA ASP A 61 -7.39 -25.40 -4.31
C ASP A 61 -6.29 -26.44 -4.05
N GLU A 62 -5.76 -26.44 -2.82
CA GLU A 62 -4.72 -27.38 -2.34
C GLU A 62 -3.39 -27.33 -3.11
N LYS A 63 -3.09 -26.21 -3.77
CA LYS A 63 -1.82 -26.00 -4.47
C LYS A 63 -1.33 -24.56 -4.36
N PHE A 64 -0.02 -24.39 -4.50
CA PHE A 64 0.58 -23.08 -4.73
C PHE A 64 0.38 -22.68 -6.18
N ASN A 65 -0.20 -21.50 -6.37
CA ASN A 65 -0.30 -20.84 -7.66
C ASN A 65 0.62 -19.62 -7.64
N THR A 66 0.96 -19.13 -8.82
CA THR A 66 1.84 -17.97 -8.98
C THR A 66 1.23 -16.94 -9.91
N GLU A 67 1.44 -15.67 -9.60
CA GLU A 67 1.10 -14.56 -10.47
C GLU A 67 2.31 -13.62 -10.60
N LYS A 68 2.61 -13.17 -11.82
CA LYS A 68 3.68 -12.20 -12.06
C LYS A 68 3.08 -10.82 -12.20
N ARG A 69 3.59 -9.85 -11.42
CA ARG A 69 3.25 -8.43 -11.57
C ARG A 69 4.49 -7.59 -11.68
N ASP A 70 4.33 -6.46 -12.34
CA ASP A 70 5.38 -5.45 -12.36
C ASP A 70 5.25 -4.55 -11.14
N LEU A 71 6.32 -4.45 -10.37
CA LEU A 71 6.42 -3.59 -9.19
C LEU A 71 7.45 -2.50 -9.42
N ILE A 72 7.18 -1.30 -8.90
CA ILE A 72 8.15 -0.21 -8.89
C ILE A 72 9.07 -0.43 -7.68
N TRP A 73 10.34 -0.73 -7.96
CA TRP A 73 11.39 -0.81 -6.97
C TRP A 73 11.86 0.60 -6.60
N LEU A 74 11.58 0.99 -5.36
CA LEU A 74 12.00 2.27 -4.80
C LEU A 74 13.35 2.10 -4.11
N SER A 75 14.04 3.23 -3.92
CA SER A 75 15.26 3.29 -3.09
C SER A 75 14.96 2.94 -1.62
N ASP A 76 13.78 3.31 -1.13
CA ASP A 76 13.30 2.89 0.18
C ASP A 76 12.79 1.44 0.13
N LYS A 77 13.56 0.55 0.75
CA LYS A 77 13.23 -0.87 0.89
C LYS A 77 11.94 -1.09 1.69
N ALA A 78 11.67 -0.27 2.70
CA ALA A 78 10.45 -0.41 3.51
C ALA A 78 9.22 -0.02 2.70
N GLU A 79 9.30 1.06 1.92
CA GLU A 79 8.21 1.48 1.04
C GLU A 79 7.96 0.46 -0.08
N THR A 80 9.03 -0.05 -0.71
CA THR A 80 8.95 -1.11 -1.73
C THR A 80 8.29 -2.37 -1.16
N LEU A 81 8.72 -2.82 0.03
CA LEU A 81 8.12 -3.99 0.69
C LEU A 81 6.65 -3.73 1.04
N LYS A 82 6.29 -2.50 1.43
CA LYS A 82 4.90 -2.14 1.72
C LYS A 82 4.03 -2.24 0.48
N HIS A 83 4.50 -1.75 -0.67
CA HIS A 83 3.80 -1.93 -1.94
C HIS A 83 3.67 -3.40 -2.31
N PHE A 84 4.76 -4.15 -2.18
CA PHE A 84 4.79 -5.58 -2.47
C PHE A 84 3.76 -6.38 -1.65
N VAL A 85 3.75 -6.22 -0.33
CA VAL A 85 2.82 -6.95 0.54
C VAL A 85 1.37 -6.51 0.28
N ASN A 86 1.11 -5.23 -0.01
CA ASN A 86 -0.23 -4.77 -0.38
C ASN A 86 -0.72 -5.35 -1.71
N ASP A 87 0.18 -5.51 -2.70
CA ASP A 87 -0.16 -6.20 -3.95
C ASP A 87 -0.43 -7.69 -3.73
N TRP A 88 0.30 -8.34 -2.83
CA TRP A 88 0.01 -9.73 -2.41
C TRP A 88 -1.37 -9.84 -1.75
N LEU A 89 -1.71 -8.95 -0.81
CA LEU A 89 -3.05 -8.91 -0.19
C LEU A 89 -4.15 -8.68 -1.22
N LYS A 90 -3.87 -7.85 -2.24
CA LYS A 90 -4.79 -7.60 -3.34
C LYS A 90 -5.05 -8.87 -4.16
N ILE A 91 -4.00 -9.66 -4.44
CA ILE A 91 -4.14 -10.96 -5.12
C ILE A 91 -5.00 -11.91 -4.28
N LEU A 92 -4.76 -12.00 -2.96
CA LEU A 92 -5.59 -12.84 -2.10
C LEU A 92 -7.07 -12.46 -2.13
N LEU A 93 -7.37 -11.16 -2.22
CA LEU A 93 -8.73 -10.65 -2.33
C LEU A 93 -9.34 -10.95 -3.71
N GLU A 94 -8.60 -10.70 -4.79
CA GLU A 94 -9.03 -10.97 -6.18
C GLU A 94 -9.30 -12.47 -6.41
N GLU A 95 -8.48 -13.34 -5.82
CA GLU A 95 -8.63 -14.79 -5.87
C GLU A 95 -9.67 -15.36 -4.90
N ASN A 96 -10.36 -14.50 -4.14
CA ASN A 96 -11.35 -14.85 -3.11
C ASN A 96 -10.80 -15.77 -2.01
N ILE A 97 -9.50 -15.69 -1.72
CA ILE A 97 -8.87 -16.40 -0.60
C ILE A 97 -9.26 -15.70 0.71
N ILE A 98 -9.15 -14.37 0.75
CA ILE A 98 -9.65 -13.56 1.86
C ILE A 98 -10.96 -12.87 1.45
N LYS A 99 -11.90 -12.74 2.39
CA LYS A 99 -13.21 -12.10 2.14
C LYS A 99 -13.21 -10.59 2.37
N LYS A 100 -12.25 -10.09 3.15
CA LYS A 100 -12.17 -8.69 3.55
C LYS A 100 -10.91 -8.07 2.98
N ARG A 101 -11.02 -6.80 2.59
CA ARG A 101 -9.85 -6.00 2.23
C ARG A 101 -9.01 -5.78 3.48
N VAL A 102 -7.77 -6.25 3.43
CA VAL A 102 -6.73 -6.00 4.45
C VAL A 102 -5.67 -5.12 3.80
N ILE A 103 -5.08 -4.21 4.57
CA ILE A 103 -4.03 -3.30 4.11
C ILE A 103 -2.88 -3.36 5.11
N LEU A 104 -1.66 -3.35 4.58
CA LEU A 104 -0.47 -3.15 5.39
C LEU A 104 -0.29 -1.64 5.68
N ASN A 105 -0.46 -1.26 6.94
CA ASN A 105 -0.40 0.11 7.42
C ASN A 105 1.03 0.63 7.49
N SER A 106 1.92 -0.12 8.14
CA SER A 106 3.30 0.29 8.37
C SER A 106 4.28 -0.89 8.30
N ILE A 107 5.52 -0.54 8.00
CA ILE A 107 6.67 -1.46 8.02
C ILE A 107 7.78 -0.82 8.85
N ALA A 108 8.44 -1.64 9.67
CA ALA A 108 9.74 -1.30 10.23
C ALA A 108 10.77 -2.36 9.84
N LEU A 109 11.97 -1.93 9.47
CA LEU A 109 13.09 -2.81 9.14
C LEU A 109 14.18 -2.67 10.19
N SER A 110 14.58 -3.78 10.81
CA SER A 110 15.75 -3.82 11.68
C SER A 110 17.01 -3.90 10.83
N LYS A 111 17.89 -2.89 10.95
CA LYS A 111 19.14 -2.82 10.17
C LYS A 111 20.17 -3.87 10.57
N GLU A 112 20.10 -4.39 11.80
CA GLU A 112 21.11 -5.29 12.35
C GLU A 112 20.72 -6.77 12.23
N LYS A 113 19.42 -7.07 12.22
CA LYS A 113 18.91 -8.45 12.33
C LYS A 113 18.23 -8.97 11.07
N ASP A 114 18.13 -8.15 10.02
CA ASP A 114 17.37 -8.48 8.80
C ASP A 114 15.92 -8.91 9.09
N ILE A 115 15.29 -8.28 10.09
CA ILE A 115 13.91 -8.54 10.50
C ILE A 115 12.98 -7.46 9.93
N ALA A 116 11.87 -7.87 9.34
CA ALA A 116 10.79 -6.98 8.93
C ALA A 116 9.57 -7.11 9.86
N TYR A 117 9.11 -5.99 10.40
CA TYR A 117 7.88 -5.90 11.17
C TYR A 117 6.77 -5.39 10.25
N LEU A 118 5.76 -6.22 10.01
CA LEU A 118 4.66 -5.94 9.10
C LEU A 118 3.38 -5.69 9.91
N SER A 119 2.90 -4.45 9.94
CA SER A 119 1.71 -4.05 10.70
C SER A 119 0.50 -3.86 9.80
N PHE A 120 -0.47 -4.75 9.92
CA PHE A 120 -1.73 -4.75 9.17
C PHE A 120 -2.82 -3.98 9.92
N ASP A 121 -3.85 -3.52 9.22
CA ASP A 121 -5.05 -2.92 9.82
C ASP A 121 -5.91 -3.94 10.57
N GLN A 122 -5.96 -5.17 10.06
CA GLN A 122 -6.65 -6.31 10.66
C GLN A 122 -5.95 -7.63 10.30
N SER A 123 -6.33 -8.72 10.95
CA SER A 123 -5.84 -10.05 10.57
C SER A 123 -6.31 -10.42 9.16
N PHE A 124 -5.40 -10.90 8.32
CA PHE A 124 -5.72 -11.49 7.03
C PHE A 124 -6.06 -12.99 7.11
N LEU A 125 -5.97 -13.60 8.30
CA LEU A 125 -6.35 -14.99 8.55
C LEU A 125 -7.76 -15.06 9.11
N GLU A 126 -8.62 -15.89 8.54
CA GLU A 126 -9.94 -16.15 9.12
C GLU A 126 -9.86 -17.19 10.24
N GLN A 127 -10.59 -16.97 11.33
CA GLN A 127 -10.64 -17.90 12.46
C GLN A 127 -11.15 -19.29 12.07
N SER A 128 -12.09 -19.34 11.10
CA SER A 128 -12.68 -20.57 10.58
C SER A 128 -11.74 -21.43 9.74
N TRP A 129 -10.58 -20.91 9.34
CA TRP A 129 -9.62 -21.67 8.56
C TRP A 129 -8.96 -22.78 9.39
N SER A 130 -8.70 -23.91 8.74
CA SER A 130 -7.85 -24.93 9.30
C SER A 130 -6.43 -24.40 9.50
N ILE A 131 -5.70 -24.97 10.46
CA ILE A 131 -4.28 -24.66 10.70
C ILE A 131 -3.48 -24.78 9.39
N TYR A 132 -3.76 -25.84 8.62
CA TYR A 132 -3.14 -26.09 7.32
C TYR A 132 -3.36 -24.95 6.32
N ALA A 133 -4.59 -24.41 6.23
CA ALA A 133 -4.89 -23.30 5.34
C ALA A 133 -4.20 -22.00 5.80
N LYS A 134 -4.20 -21.72 7.11
CA LYS A 134 -3.50 -20.55 7.68
C LYS A 134 -1.99 -20.61 7.41
N TRP A 135 -1.37 -21.76 7.65
CA TRP A 135 0.04 -21.98 7.35
C TRP A 135 0.37 -21.76 5.90
N ASN A 136 -0.38 -22.37 4.97
CA ASN A 136 -0.08 -22.20 3.55
C ASN A 136 -0.34 -20.78 3.04
N CYS A 137 -1.26 -20.04 3.67
CA CYS A 137 -1.42 -18.61 3.40
C CYS A 137 -0.15 -17.83 3.81
N ILE A 138 0.35 -18.02 5.03
CA ILE A 138 1.59 -17.38 5.50
C ILE A 138 2.78 -17.79 4.63
N GLU A 139 2.92 -19.09 4.36
CA GLU A 139 3.98 -19.64 3.52
C GLU A 139 3.99 -19.00 2.12
N SER A 140 2.81 -18.70 1.57
CA SER A 140 2.72 -18.04 0.27
C SER A 140 3.32 -16.63 0.28
N LEU A 141 3.16 -15.87 1.37
CA LEU A 141 3.82 -14.58 1.54
C LEU A 141 5.33 -14.74 1.71
N LEU A 142 5.78 -15.67 2.55
CA LEU A 142 7.19 -15.93 2.80
C LEU A 142 7.92 -16.31 1.50
N LYS A 143 7.34 -17.22 0.70
CA LYS A 143 7.84 -17.59 -0.63
C LYS A 143 7.93 -16.40 -1.58
N SER A 144 6.90 -15.55 -1.58
CA SER A 144 6.88 -14.34 -2.43
C SER A 144 8.01 -13.37 -2.06
N ILE A 145 8.21 -13.11 -0.77
CA ILE A 145 9.27 -12.21 -0.29
C ILE A 145 10.66 -12.81 -0.53
N LYS A 146 10.82 -14.13 -0.38
CA LYS A 146 12.06 -14.86 -0.69
C LYS A 146 12.42 -14.74 -2.17
N ASP A 147 11.48 -15.04 -3.07
CA ASP A 147 11.71 -14.97 -4.53
C ASP A 147 12.02 -13.54 -5.01
N ALA A 148 11.44 -12.54 -4.34
CA ALA A 148 11.67 -11.14 -4.62
C ALA A 148 13.08 -10.63 -4.21
N ASP A 149 13.84 -11.42 -3.44
CA ASP A 149 15.17 -11.11 -2.90
C ASP A 149 15.21 -9.81 -2.09
N PHE A 150 14.29 -9.65 -1.14
CA PHE A 150 14.32 -8.50 -0.25
C PHE A 150 15.49 -8.53 0.75
N LYS A 151 16.26 -9.62 0.87
CA LYS A 151 17.30 -9.79 1.92
C LYS A 151 16.72 -9.54 3.32
N ILE A 152 15.70 -10.32 3.65
CA ILE A 152 15.03 -10.33 4.96
C ILE A 152 15.05 -11.78 5.41
N ASN A 153 15.53 -12.04 6.62
CA ASN A 153 15.63 -13.39 7.16
C ASN A 153 14.38 -13.77 7.94
N GLU A 154 13.75 -12.81 8.61
CA GLU A 154 12.60 -13.06 9.45
C GLU A 154 11.53 -11.97 9.36
N ILE A 155 10.29 -12.37 9.61
CA ILE A 155 9.11 -11.49 9.56
C ILE A 155 8.34 -11.60 10.88
N VAL A 156 7.98 -10.45 11.43
CA VAL A 156 7.07 -10.34 12.57
C VAL A 156 5.74 -9.79 12.08
N PHE A 157 4.66 -10.52 12.31
CA PHE A 157 3.30 -10.16 11.91
C PHE A 157 2.60 -9.40 13.04
N LEU A 158 2.15 -8.19 12.73
CA LEU A 158 1.51 -7.29 13.69
C LEU A 158 0.13 -6.85 13.17
N VAL A 159 -0.82 -6.60 14.06
CA VAL A 159 -2.07 -5.89 13.77
C VAL A 159 -2.13 -4.64 14.61
N ASN A 160 -2.23 -3.48 13.96
CA ASN A 160 -2.19 -2.17 14.63
C ASN A 160 -1.01 -2.03 15.61
N ASN A 161 0.17 -2.47 15.15
CA ASN A 161 1.45 -2.47 15.87
C ASN A 161 1.53 -3.38 17.11
N ASN A 162 0.53 -4.24 17.35
CA ASN A 162 0.59 -5.30 18.36
C ASN A 162 0.82 -6.65 17.67
N ALA A 163 1.39 -7.63 18.38
CA ALA A 163 1.52 -8.99 17.84
C ALA A 163 0.17 -9.47 17.30
N MET A 164 0.16 -10.03 16.08
CA MET A 164 -1.06 -10.61 15.54
C MET A 164 -1.55 -11.72 16.47
N TYR A 165 -2.84 -11.80 16.72
CA TYR A 165 -3.40 -12.85 17.55
C TYR A 165 -4.12 -13.88 16.69
N ASP A 166 -3.85 -15.15 16.95
CA ASP A 166 -4.60 -16.28 16.39
C ASP A 166 -4.70 -17.38 17.45
N GLU A 167 -5.83 -18.10 17.45
CA GLU A 167 -6.06 -19.17 18.42
C GLU A 167 -5.21 -20.41 18.15
N HIS A 168 -4.75 -20.59 16.92
CA HIS A 168 -4.04 -21.80 16.49
C HIS A 168 -2.55 -21.55 16.22
N LEU A 169 -2.17 -20.33 15.86
CA LEU A 169 -0.81 -19.97 15.46
C LEU A 169 -0.22 -18.91 16.40
N ASP A 170 1.03 -19.12 16.80
CA ASP A 170 1.75 -18.18 17.66
C ASP A 170 2.51 -17.14 16.83
N PHE A 171 2.07 -15.88 16.86
CA PHE A 171 2.75 -14.75 16.22
C PHE A 171 3.51 -13.86 17.22
N SER A 172 3.73 -14.34 18.46
CA SER A 172 4.62 -13.65 19.40
C SER A 172 6.09 -13.69 18.96
N GLN A 173 6.44 -14.65 18.09
CA GLN A 173 7.78 -14.84 17.55
C GLN A 173 7.88 -14.45 16.07
N SER A 174 9.12 -14.23 15.63
CA SER A 174 9.44 -14.03 14.22
C SER A 174 9.31 -15.34 13.43
N TRP A 175 8.91 -15.22 12.18
CA TRP A 175 8.75 -16.32 11.23
C TRP A 175 9.85 -16.23 10.18
N GLY A 176 10.62 -17.30 10.00
CA GLY A 176 11.75 -17.33 9.07
C GLY A 176 11.31 -17.34 7.61
N ILE A 177 12.00 -16.59 6.75
CA ILE A 177 11.67 -16.48 5.32
C ILE A 177 11.85 -17.80 4.54
N LEU A 178 12.60 -18.74 5.11
CA LEU A 178 12.77 -20.06 4.54
C LEU A 178 11.47 -20.88 4.53
N GLY A 179 10.47 -20.47 5.31
CA GLY A 179 9.17 -21.14 5.38
C GLY A 179 9.21 -22.40 6.24
N PHE A 180 8.13 -23.18 6.19
CA PHE A 180 7.99 -24.44 6.93
C PHE A 180 8.52 -25.65 6.17
N TYR A 181 8.48 -25.59 4.85
CA TYR A 181 8.89 -26.67 3.96
C TYR A 181 10.32 -26.36 3.49
N GLN A 182 11.32 -26.86 4.20
CA GLN A 182 12.72 -26.83 3.78
C GLN A 182 13.01 -27.88 2.71
#